data_AF-A0A6V7JE06-F1
#
_entry.id   AF-A0A6V7JE06-F1
#
_cell.length_a   1.000
_cell.length_b   1.000
_cell.length_c   1.000
_cell.angle_alpha   90.00
_cell.angle_beta   90.00
_cell.angle_gamma   90.00
#
_symmetry.space_group_name_H-M   'P 1'
#
loop_
_entity.id
_entity.type
_entity.pdbx_description
1 polymer ?
#
loop_
_entity_poly.entity_id
_entity_poly.type
_entity_poly.pdbx_seq_one_letter_code
_entity_poly.pdbx_strand_id
1 'polypeptide(L)' 'VPETRVIRTCGYDESNYKGRCYQRGGFGGRQEVCSCLTDKCNSATTIFNKAGHLVLMLLCIIGTAVRTFAGN' A
#
# COMPACT_ATOMS: atom_id res chain seq x y z
N VAL A 1 9.66 12.29 13.43
CA VAL A 1 10.28 11.63 12.25
C VAL A 1 9.45 10.40 11.94
N PRO A 2 9.12 10.05 10.68
CA PRO A 2 8.41 8.80 10.41
C PRO A 2 9.27 7.61 10.86
N GLU A 3 8.69 6.68 11.62
CA GLU A 3 9.43 5.52 12.15
C GLU A 3 9.85 4.52 11.06
N THR A 4 9.25 4.61 9.87
CA THR A 4 9.54 3.74 8.73
C THR A 4 9.68 4.57 7.45
N ARG A 5 10.70 4.25 6.65
CA ARG A 5 10.94 4.83 5.32
C ARG A 5 10.92 3.73 4.27
N VAL A 6 10.06 3.86 3.27
CA VAL A 6 10.01 2.94 2.12
C VAL A 6 10.68 3.59 0.91
N ILE A 7 11.68 2.93 0.33
CA ILE A 7 12.40 3.38 -0.87
C ILE A 7 12.09 2.41 -2.01
N ARG A 8 11.81 2.94 -3.20
CA ARG A 8 11.48 2.16 -4.40
C ARG A 8 12.35 2.62 -5.55
N THR A 9 13.08 1.67 -6.16
CA THR A 9 13.92 1.90 -7.33
C THR A 9 13.86 0.68 -8.23
N CYS A 10 14.19 0.84 -9.51
CA CYS A 10 14.49 -0.32 -10.35
C CYS A 10 15.75 -1.01 -9.81
N GLY A 11 15.68 -2.33 -9.65
CA GLY A 11 16.83 -3.13 -9.23
C GLY A 11 17.70 -3.51 -10.43
N TYR A 12 19.01 -3.63 -10.21
CA TYR A 12 19.97 -4.12 -11.21
C TYR A 12 20.49 -5.53 -10.88
N ASP A 13 20.32 -6.01 -9.64
CA ASP A 13 20.84 -7.30 -9.20
C ASP A 13 19.80 -8.43 -9.37
N GLU A 14 20.03 -9.28 -10.36
CA GLU A 14 19.21 -10.47 -10.64
C GLU A 14 19.80 -11.77 -10.07
N SER A 15 20.99 -11.73 -9.47
CA SER A 15 21.82 -12.93 -9.26
C SER A 15 21.37 -13.79 -8.07
N ASN A 16 20.91 -13.17 -6.98
CA ASN A 16 20.66 -13.89 -5.71
C ASN A 16 19.28 -13.66 -5.08
N TYR A 17 18.61 -12.56 -5.45
CA TYR A 17 17.38 -12.11 -4.78
C TYR A 17 16.23 -11.82 -5.74
N LYS A 18 16.23 -12.42 -6.93
CA LYS A 18 15.18 -12.27 -7.93
C LYS A 18 13.84 -12.83 -7.43
N GLY A 19 12.79 -12.01 -7.47
CA GLY A 19 11.44 -12.36 -7.03
C GLY A 19 11.28 -12.66 -5.53
N ARG A 20 12.19 -12.20 -4.66
CA ARG A 20 12.14 -12.48 -3.22
C ARG A 20 12.51 -11.26 -2.38
N CYS A 21 12.08 -11.30 -1.12
CA CYS A 21 12.52 -10.36 -0.09
C CYS A 21 13.72 -10.92 0.69
N TYR A 22 14.60 -10.04 1.13
CA TYR A 22 15.73 -10.38 1.99
C TYR A 22 16.02 -9.24 2.96
N GLN A 23 16.55 -9.59 4.12
CA GLN A 23 17.05 -8.60 5.07
C GLN A 23 18.46 -8.18 4.70
N ARG A 24 18.67 -6.87 4.60
CA ARG A 24 19.99 -6.27 4.43
C ARG A 24 20.35 -5.53 5.72
N GLY A 25 21.42 -5.96 6.37
CA GLY A 25 22.06 -5.24 7.47
C GLY A 25 23.19 -4.35 6.98
N GLY A 26 23.43 -3.22 7.63
CA GLY A 26 24.54 -2.32 7.34
C GLY A 26 24.48 -1.02 8.15
N PHE A 27 25.38 -0.08 7.84
CA PHE A 27 25.31 1.28 8.38
C PHE A 27 23.96 1.92 7.97
N GLY A 28 23.14 2.26 8.95
CA GLY A 28 21.77 2.76 8.73
C GLY A 28 20.64 1.81 9.14
N GLY A 29 20.95 0.64 9.72
CA GLY A 29 19.97 -0.25 10.36
C GLY A 29 19.59 -1.49 9.54
N ARG A 30 18.63 -2.26 10.07
CA ARG A 30 18.05 -3.42 9.37
C ARG A 30 16.98 -2.94 8.38
N GLN A 31 17.11 -3.33 7.13
CA GLN A 31 16.15 -3.04 6.07
C GLN A 31 15.65 -4.35 5.45
N GLU A 32 14.39 -4.39 5.06
CA GLU A 32 13.83 -5.45 4.22
C GLU A 32 13.78 -4.95 2.77
N VAL A 33 14.43 -5.68 1.88
CA VAL A 33 14.53 -5.33 0.45
C VAL A 33 13.81 -6.41 -0.34
N CYS A 34 12.84 -6.03 -1.16
CA CYS A 34 12.08 -6.92 -2.01
C CYS A 34 12.31 -6.60 -3.49
N SER A 35 12.37 -7.64 -4.32
CA SER A 35 12.34 -7.51 -5.77
C SER A 35 11.02 -8.04 -6.34
N CYS A 36 10.63 -7.52 -7.50
CA CYS A 36 9.44 -7.94 -8.22
C CYS A 36 9.71 -7.85 -9.73
N LEU A 37 8.96 -8.61 -10.53
CA LEU A 37 9.37 -8.98 -11.89
C LEU A 37 8.50 -8.42 -13.01
N THR A 38 7.45 -7.69 -12.68
CA THR A 38 6.51 -7.13 -13.65
C THR A 38 6.55 -5.62 -13.62
N ASP A 39 6.17 -4.98 -14.72
CA ASP A 39 6.16 -3.52 -14.77
C ASP A 39 5.31 -2.91 -13.64
N LYS A 40 5.87 -1.87 -13.00
CA LYS A 40 5.23 -1.11 -11.92
C LYS A 40 4.83 -1.95 -10.69
N CYS A 41 5.39 -3.16 -10.52
CA CYS A 41 5.09 -4.04 -9.39
C CYS A 41 5.44 -3.44 -8.01
N ASN A 42 6.45 -2.57 -7.96
CA ASN A 42 6.86 -1.86 -6.75
C ASN A 42 6.14 -0.52 -6.59
N SER A 43 5.10 -0.20 -7.38
CA SER A 43 4.37 1.06 -7.27
C SER A 43 3.81 1.24 -5.86
N ALA A 44 3.68 2.49 -5.42
CA ALA A 44 2.99 2.76 -4.17
C ALA A 44 1.53 2.33 -4.30
N THR A 45 1.01 1.64 -3.29
CA THR A 45 -0.44 1.45 -3.17
C THR A 45 -1.06 2.84 -3.10
N THR A 46 -1.62 3.30 -4.20
CA THR A 46 -2.52 4.44 -4.17
C THR A 46 -3.72 3.99 -3.35
N ILE A 47 -4.01 4.67 -2.25
CA ILE A 47 -5.15 4.41 -1.33
C ILE A 47 -6.52 4.40 -2.07
N PHE A 48 -6.53 4.65 -3.37
CA PHE A 48 -7.68 4.68 -4.23
C PHE A 48 -7.98 3.32 -4.88
N ASN A 49 -8.34 2.31 -4.08
CA ASN A 49 -9.30 1.34 -4.61
C ASN A 49 -10.66 2.06 -4.65
N LYS A 50 -10.87 2.91 -5.67
CA LYS A 50 -11.96 3.91 -5.72
C LYS A 50 -13.33 3.28 -5.47
N ALA A 51 -13.53 2.05 -5.93
CA ALA A 51 -14.80 1.34 -5.80
C ALA A 51 -15.18 1.07 -4.33
N GLY A 52 -14.26 0.55 -3.51
CA GLY A 52 -14.55 0.23 -2.11
C GLY A 52 -14.84 1.47 -1.26
N HIS A 53 -14.07 2.55 -1.48
CA HIS A 53 -14.31 3.82 -0.81
C HIS A 53 -15.61 4.49 -1.24
N LEU A 54 -15.99 4.42 -2.52
CA LEU A 54 -17.28 4.93 -2.99
C LEU A 54 -18.45 4.19 -2.36
N VAL A 55 -18.40 2.86 -2.32
CA VAL A 55 -19.45 2.04 -1.71
C VAL A 55 -19.58 2.34 -0.22
N LEU A 56 -18.47 2.43 0.52
CA LEU A 56 -18.51 2.76 1.95
C LEU A 56 -19.09 4.15 2.20
N MET A 57 -18.69 5.15 1.41
CA MET A 57 -19.23 6.51 1.51
C MET A 57 -20.73 6.54 1.19
N LEU A 58 -21.17 5.82 0.16
CA LEU A 58 -22.59 5.73 -0.21
C LEU A 58 -23.43 5.09 0.91
N LEU A 59 -22.93 4.00 1.51
CA LEU A 59 -23.59 3.31 2.62
C LEU A 59 -23.68 4.22 3.86
N CYS A 60 -22.65 5.01 4.15
CA CYS A 60 -22.68 5.99 5.23
C CYS A 60 -23.75 7.07 4.98
N ILE A 61 -23.83 7.62 3.76
CA ILE A 61 -24.79 8.67 3.40
C ILE A 61 -26.23 8.14 3.43
N ILE A 62 -26.47 6.94 2.91
CA ILE A 62 -27.79 6.30 2.95
C ILE A 62 -28.17 5.99 4.40
N GLY A 63 -27.25 5.45 5.18
CA GLY A 63 -27.48 5.13 6.59
C GLY A 63 -27.85 6.35 7.44
N THR A 64 -27.21 7.50 7.21
CA THR A 64 -27.57 8.75 7.90
C THR A 64 -28.92 9.28 7.42
N ALA A 65 -29.20 9.26 6.11
CA ALA A 65 -30.48 9.67 5.56
C ALA A 65 -31.65 8.83 6.11
N VAL A 66 -31.51 7.50 6.12
CA VAL A 66 -32.55 6.60 6.69
C VAL A 66 -32.78 6.89 8.17
N ARG A 67 -31.73 7.13 8.96
CA ARG A 67 -31.88 7.50 10.38
C ARG A 67 -32.60 8.83 10.56
N THR A 68 -32.34 9.82 9.71
CA THR A 68 -33.03 11.12 9.78
C THR A 68 -34.49 11.05 9.34
N PHE A 69 -34.85 10.17 8.39
CA PHE A 69 -36.23 10.02 7.91
C PHE A 69 -37.08 9.07 8.76
N ALA A 70 -36.49 8.02 9.34
CA ALA A 70 -37.20 7.03 10.17
C ALA A 70 -37.22 7.40 11.66
N GLY A 71 -36.42 8.38 12.08
CA GLY A 71 -36.34 8.89 13.45
C GLY A 71 -37.13 10.16 13.72
N ASN A 72 -38.06 10.54 12.83
CA ASN A 72 -38.94 11.71 12.97
C ASN A 72 -40.41 11.28 12.99
#